data_AF-A0A8E3ANW7-F1
#
_entry.id   AF-A0A8E3ANW7-F1
#
_cell.length_a   1.000
_cell.length_b   1.000
_cell.length_c   1.000
_cell.angle_alpha   90.00
_cell.angle_beta   90.00
_cell.angle_gamma   90.00
#
_symmetry.space_group_name_H-M   'P 1'
#
loop_
_entity.id
_entity.type
_entity.pdbx_description
1 polymer ?
#
loop_
_entity_poly.entity_id
_entity_poly.type
_entity_poly.pdbx_seq_one_letter_code
_entity_poly.pdbx_strand_id
1 'polypeptide(L)'
;MTAYFQTAAQTFRALACAAAMAVPPTAVTGQTIPHPGAVRLAIQNADAQAPRAKSVVELQGLRASQTALSRDGTRVRLTSLNPYANGWFLLEIDRPGQRSEAYHLENPDPLTRDVALSDDPVPAILLTEGQTRIKCRPWTVATPELSDARTSGLPFAPICDGQLYLRNPVSGARTNLERTAEFLRDNVWFGESLVGFVKDTLYKDRYLASGEVLAGADPGEVNRMLGRADLRDFPVMYTTMTFSLVGATPERMEMGAWYAVRGAPGIYASALQPRMISPEILGRRGETNALDGVESRADVYLVAFDMTNFDIGYETGTEHPRLEWSSRPSGAGRSWTLPGPDGFDTARPLATMGMVNPQEARRIAATFTGGFKRDHGAFRFGPMAGFNNGHHYGFVVQGTVLSSLQPGLSTLFVLDDGTVGMKTWTEADNALLPQIRFARQNGVPIIERDPATGNGVVGPLVRQWGAGNWSGSANADLRTLRAGACMKTAAGRQFLIYGWFSTATPSAMARTFQAYGCDYAMLLDMNAIEHTYMALYTPEKGGGIDARHLVAGMSRIDEKSRDGHVIPRFIGFPDNRDFFYLMRKEPLP
;
A
#
# COMPACT_ATOMS: atom_id res chain seq x y z
N MET A 1 -48.18 -69.34 -52.36
CA MET A 1 -47.72 -70.07 -51.16
C MET A 1 -47.35 -69.06 -50.09
N THR A 2 -48.15 -69.05 -49.02
CA THR A 2 -47.83 -68.69 -47.63
C THR A 2 -46.47 -68.04 -47.32
N ALA A 3 -46.46 -66.84 -46.74
CA ALA A 3 -46.15 -66.64 -45.31
C ALA A 3 -46.04 -65.14 -44.90
N TYR A 4 -46.98 -64.74 -44.04
CA TYR A 4 -46.87 -63.85 -42.87
C TYR A 4 -45.64 -62.94 -42.67
N PHE A 5 -45.89 -61.63 -42.52
CA PHE A 5 -45.23 -60.80 -41.51
C PHE A 5 -46.23 -59.82 -40.87
N GLN A 6 -46.26 -59.84 -39.54
CA GLN A 6 -47.14 -59.06 -38.67
C GLN A 6 -46.64 -57.62 -38.46
N THR A 7 -47.55 -56.67 -38.70
CA THR A 7 -47.90 -55.46 -37.93
C THR A 7 -46.92 -54.86 -36.91
N ALA A 8 -46.67 -53.56 -37.07
CA ALA A 8 -46.75 -52.58 -35.96
C ALA A 8 -47.29 -51.24 -36.48
N ALA A 9 -48.41 -50.80 -35.90
CA ALA A 9 -49.21 -49.66 -36.32
C ALA A 9 -48.67 -48.33 -35.79
N GLN A 10 -48.75 -47.30 -36.63
CA GLN A 10 -48.54 -45.90 -36.30
C GLN A 10 -49.66 -45.39 -35.38
N THR A 11 -49.30 -44.67 -34.32
CA THR A 11 -50.18 -43.72 -33.65
C THR A 11 -49.45 -42.40 -33.45
N PHE A 12 -49.88 -41.39 -34.20
CA PHE A 12 -49.48 -40.00 -34.03
C PHE A 12 -50.06 -39.47 -32.71
N ARG A 13 -49.20 -39.06 -31.77
CA ARG A 13 -49.58 -38.15 -30.68
C ARG A 13 -48.91 -36.80 -30.93
N ALA A 14 -49.73 -35.79 -31.19
CA ALA A 14 -49.32 -34.41 -31.25
C ALA A 14 -48.84 -33.96 -29.85
N LEU A 15 -47.56 -33.61 -29.72
CA LEU A 15 -47.06 -32.85 -28.58
C LEU A 15 -47.36 -31.38 -28.79
N ALA A 16 -48.22 -30.82 -27.96
CA ALA A 16 -48.35 -29.38 -27.77
C ALA A 16 -47.05 -28.84 -27.16
N CYS A 17 -46.28 -28.08 -27.93
CA CYS A 17 -45.17 -27.30 -27.41
C CYS A 17 -45.74 -26.11 -26.62
N ALA A 18 -45.73 -26.21 -25.29
CA ALA A 18 -45.85 -25.05 -24.42
C ALA A 18 -44.53 -24.27 -24.51
N ALA A 19 -44.53 -23.18 -25.29
CA ALA A 19 -43.45 -22.20 -25.28
C ALA A 19 -43.46 -21.46 -23.93
N ALA A 20 -42.70 -21.97 -22.96
CA ALA A 20 -42.34 -21.18 -21.80
C ALA A 20 -41.41 -20.05 -22.27
N MET A 21 -41.93 -18.83 -22.33
CA MET A 21 -41.09 -17.65 -22.50
C MET A 21 -40.19 -17.53 -21.26
N ALA A 22 -38.98 -18.06 -21.35
CA ALA A 22 -37.92 -17.75 -20.41
C ALA A 22 -37.57 -16.27 -20.61
N VAL A 23 -38.10 -15.41 -19.74
CA VAL A 23 -37.60 -14.04 -19.60
C VAL A 23 -36.14 -14.18 -19.17
N PRO A 24 -35.15 -13.72 -19.95
CA PRO A 24 -33.78 -13.71 -19.48
C PRO A 24 -33.73 -12.89 -18.19
N PRO A 25 -32.97 -13.30 -17.15
CA PRO A 25 -32.79 -12.45 -15.99
C PRO A 25 -32.27 -11.12 -16.51
N THR A 26 -33.04 -10.05 -16.31
CA THR A 26 -32.57 -8.69 -16.49
C THR A 26 -31.32 -8.57 -15.62
N ALA A 27 -30.16 -8.47 -16.26
CA ALA A 27 -28.95 -8.06 -15.57
C ALA A 27 -29.29 -6.73 -14.89
N VAL A 28 -29.40 -6.77 -13.56
CA VAL A 28 -29.47 -5.55 -12.76
C VAL A 28 -28.13 -4.90 -12.97
N THR A 29 -28.06 -3.93 -13.88
CA THR A 29 -26.88 -3.07 -13.99
C THR A 29 -26.71 -2.42 -12.64
N GLY A 30 -25.66 -2.79 -11.92
CA GLY A 30 -25.26 -2.08 -10.72
C GLY A 30 -25.15 -0.60 -11.07
N GLN A 31 -25.91 0.24 -10.39
CA GLN A 31 -25.71 1.68 -10.47
C GLN A 31 -24.36 1.92 -9.80
N THR A 32 -23.26 1.91 -10.55
CA THR A 32 -21.95 2.38 -10.07
C THR A 32 -21.92 3.90 -10.19
N ILE A 33 -21.04 4.58 -9.43
CA ILE A 33 -20.81 6.01 -9.66
C ILE A 33 -20.17 6.14 -11.06
N PRO A 34 -20.80 6.85 -12.01
CA PRO A 34 -20.26 6.94 -13.37
C PRO A 34 -18.95 7.72 -13.36
N HIS A 35 -17.98 7.25 -14.14
CA HIS A 35 -16.74 8.00 -14.39
C HIS A 35 -17.04 9.37 -15.02
N PRO A 36 -16.24 10.41 -14.75
CA PRO A 36 -16.41 11.69 -15.40
C PRO A 36 -16.20 11.55 -16.91
N GLY A 37 -17.15 12.04 -17.70
CA GLY A 37 -16.97 12.12 -19.16
C GLY A 37 -15.81 13.05 -19.54
N ALA A 38 -15.27 12.89 -20.75
CA ALA A 38 -14.04 13.55 -21.19
C ALA A 38 -14.01 15.07 -20.97
N VAL A 39 -15.11 15.78 -21.23
CA VAL A 39 -15.21 17.24 -21.02
C VAL A 39 -15.08 17.59 -19.53
N ARG A 40 -15.78 16.85 -18.66
CA ARG A 40 -15.74 17.09 -17.22
C ARG A 40 -14.35 16.78 -16.66
N LEU A 41 -13.75 15.67 -17.09
CA LEU A 41 -12.39 15.30 -16.71
C LEU A 41 -11.38 16.37 -17.13
N ALA A 42 -11.48 16.91 -18.35
CA ALA A 42 -10.59 17.98 -18.82
C ALA A 42 -10.70 19.24 -17.96
N ILE A 43 -11.92 19.66 -17.59
CA ILE A 43 -12.14 20.80 -16.70
C ILE A 43 -11.57 20.51 -15.31
N GLN A 44 -11.87 19.34 -14.74
CA GLN A 44 -11.39 18.96 -13.41
C GLN A 44 -9.85 18.88 -13.35
N ASN A 45 -9.20 18.38 -14.41
CA ASN A 45 -7.74 18.34 -14.51
C ASN A 45 -7.13 19.74 -14.62
N ALA A 46 -7.74 20.63 -15.41
CA ALA A 46 -7.29 22.01 -15.50
C ALA A 46 -7.41 22.73 -14.13
N ASP A 47 -8.53 22.53 -13.42
CA ASP A 47 -8.73 23.06 -12.07
C ASP A 47 -7.73 22.47 -11.06
N ALA A 48 -7.44 21.18 -11.16
CA ALA A 48 -6.47 20.49 -10.31
C ALA A 48 -5.04 21.03 -10.51
N GLN A 49 -4.69 21.43 -11.73
CA GLN A 49 -3.37 21.99 -12.07
C GLN A 49 -3.26 23.50 -11.85
N ALA A 50 -4.37 24.23 -11.79
CA ALA A 50 -4.36 25.68 -11.63
C ALA A 50 -3.64 26.12 -10.33
N PRO A 51 -2.75 27.13 -10.36
CA PRO A 51 -2.02 27.60 -9.19
C PRO A 51 -2.90 28.50 -8.30
N ARG A 52 -3.90 27.90 -7.66
CA ARG A 52 -4.85 28.55 -6.75
C ARG A 52 -5.04 27.75 -5.46
N ALA A 53 -5.53 28.42 -4.43
CA ALA A 53 -6.05 27.74 -3.26
C ALA A 53 -7.20 26.78 -3.69
N LYS A 54 -7.16 25.56 -3.17
CA LYS A 54 -8.15 24.51 -3.42
C LYS A 54 -8.23 23.58 -2.22
N SER A 55 -9.20 22.68 -2.21
CA SER A 55 -9.28 21.56 -1.26
C SER A 55 -8.63 20.31 -1.82
N VAL A 56 -8.34 19.33 -0.95
CA VAL A 56 -7.89 18.00 -1.38
C VAL A 56 -8.91 17.33 -2.32
N VAL A 57 -10.20 17.61 -2.17
CA VAL A 57 -11.25 17.07 -3.06
C VAL A 57 -11.16 17.68 -4.44
N GLU A 58 -10.89 18.99 -4.55
CA GLU A 58 -10.75 19.67 -5.85
C GLU A 58 -9.50 19.22 -6.63
N LEU A 59 -8.45 18.74 -5.94
CA LEU A 59 -7.28 18.15 -6.57
C LEU A 59 -7.63 16.86 -7.34
N GLN A 60 -8.70 16.16 -6.95
CA GLN A 60 -9.06 14.89 -7.56
C GLN A 60 -9.70 15.10 -8.94
N GLY A 61 -8.88 14.97 -9.99
CA GLY A 61 -9.30 15.12 -11.38
C GLY A 61 -10.38 14.12 -11.80
N LEU A 62 -10.33 12.90 -11.26
CA LEU A 62 -11.23 11.79 -11.60
C LEU A 62 -12.50 11.72 -10.74
N ARG A 63 -12.67 12.63 -9.77
CA ARG A 63 -13.80 12.56 -8.83
C ARG A 63 -15.14 12.58 -9.56
N ALA A 64 -16.08 11.82 -9.03
CA ALA A 64 -17.46 11.82 -9.49
C ALA A 64 -18.42 11.77 -8.30
N SER A 65 -19.57 12.41 -8.44
CA SER A 65 -20.54 12.54 -7.36
C SER A 65 -21.94 12.16 -7.82
N GLN A 66 -22.67 11.47 -6.96
CA GLN A 66 -24.12 11.29 -7.02
C GLN A 66 -24.78 12.12 -5.92
N THR A 67 -25.98 12.62 -6.17
CA THR A 67 -26.73 13.43 -5.20
C THR A 67 -28.18 13.01 -5.21
N ALA A 68 -28.76 12.84 -4.03
CA ALA A 68 -30.16 12.52 -3.83
C ALA A 68 -30.79 13.49 -2.83
N LEU A 69 -32.10 13.69 -2.97
CA LEU A 69 -32.89 14.56 -2.09
C LEU A 69 -33.98 13.73 -1.42
N SER A 70 -33.93 13.66 -0.09
CA SER A 70 -34.95 13.01 0.73
C SER A 70 -36.21 13.87 0.82
N ARG A 71 -37.34 13.25 1.16
CA ARG A 71 -38.64 13.94 1.34
C ARG A 71 -38.65 15.02 2.43
N ASP A 72 -37.80 14.88 3.44
CA ASP A 72 -37.63 15.85 4.53
C ASP A 72 -36.75 17.05 4.15
N GLY A 73 -36.31 17.13 2.88
CA GLY A 73 -35.42 18.17 2.38
C GLY A 73 -33.93 17.89 2.64
N THR A 74 -33.58 16.74 3.23
CA THR A 74 -32.18 16.34 3.41
C THR A 74 -31.53 16.03 2.06
N ARG A 75 -30.47 16.75 1.72
CA ARG A 75 -29.63 16.46 0.55
C ARG A 75 -28.48 15.56 0.96
N VAL A 76 -28.32 14.43 0.26
CA VAL A 76 -27.22 13.49 0.46
C VAL A 76 -26.37 13.48 -0.81
N ARG A 77 -25.07 13.72 -0.68
CA ARG A 77 -24.11 13.65 -1.79
C ARG A 77 -23.03 12.63 -1.47
N LEU A 78 -22.83 11.66 -2.36
CA LEU A 78 -21.75 10.70 -2.29
C LEU A 78 -20.75 11.01 -3.41
N THR A 79 -19.52 11.37 -3.05
CA THR A 79 -18.44 11.67 -3.98
C THR A 79 -17.38 10.58 -3.90
N SER A 80 -17.19 9.82 -4.97
CA SER A 80 -16.00 8.99 -5.13
C SER A 80 -14.80 9.89 -5.48
N LEU A 81 -13.68 9.71 -4.78
CA LEU A 81 -12.46 10.46 -5.05
C LEU A 81 -11.74 9.97 -6.31
N ASN A 82 -11.88 8.67 -6.61
CA ASN A 82 -11.48 8.07 -7.87
C ASN A 82 -12.36 6.82 -8.13
N PRO A 83 -13.32 6.88 -9.07
CA PRO A 83 -14.22 5.76 -9.33
C PRO A 83 -13.54 4.51 -9.89
N TYR A 84 -12.33 4.62 -10.45
CA TYR A 84 -11.56 3.44 -10.89
C TYR A 84 -10.97 2.69 -9.69
N ALA A 85 -10.44 3.42 -8.71
CA ALA A 85 -9.88 2.81 -7.51
C ALA A 85 -10.97 2.36 -6.51
N ASN A 86 -12.14 3.02 -6.53
CA ASN A 86 -13.34 2.61 -5.77
C ASN A 86 -13.11 2.41 -4.25
N GLY A 87 -12.03 2.99 -3.70
CA GLY A 87 -11.62 2.80 -2.31
C GLY A 87 -12.14 3.88 -1.35
N TRP A 88 -12.05 5.16 -1.73
CA TRP A 88 -12.40 6.28 -0.85
C TRP A 88 -13.56 7.14 -1.38
N PHE A 89 -14.46 7.49 -0.45
CA PHE A 89 -15.64 8.29 -0.72
C PHE A 89 -15.83 9.38 0.34
N LEU A 90 -16.40 10.51 -0.09
CA LEU A 90 -16.90 11.54 0.80
C LEU A 90 -18.43 11.53 0.75
N LEU A 91 -19.05 11.23 1.89
CA LEU A 91 -20.50 11.36 2.09
C LEU A 91 -20.79 12.69 2.77
N GLU A 92 -21.56 13.54 2.12
CA GLU A 92 -22.00 14.83 2.62
C GLU A 92 -23.51 14.85 2.83
N ILE A 93 -23.93 15.40 3.96
CA ILE A 93 -25.33 15.41 4.41
C ILE A 93 -25.71 16.83 4.79
N ASP A 94 -26.64 17.42 4.05
CA ASP A 94 -27.19 18.75 4.31
C ASP A 94 -28.64 18.61 4.74
N ARG A 95 -28.91 18.83 6.04
CA ARG A 95 -30.28 18.86 6.57
C ARG A 95 -30.77 20.31 6.66
N PRO A 96 -32.04 20.60 6.35
CA PRO A 96 -32.60 21.95 6.48
C PRO A 96 -32.37 22.53 7.87
N GLY A 97 -31.82 23.75 7.95
CA GLY A 97 -31.56 24.44 9.21
C GLY A 97 -30.37 23.89 10.04
N GLN A 98 -29.63 22.91 9.53
CA GLN A 98 -28.44 22.36 10.20
C GLN A 98 -27.17 22.62 9.39
N ARG A 99 -26.02 22.49 10.06
CA ARG A 99 -24.71 22.57 9.40
C ARG A 99 -24.49 21.31 8.55
N SER A 100 -23.92 21.49 7.36
CA SER A 100 -23.46 20.39 6.52
C SER A 100 -22.45 19.50 7.26
N GLU A 101 -22.66 18.19 7.19
CA GLU A 101 -21.77 17.19 7.75
C GLU A 101 -21.07 16.40 6.65
N ALA A 102 -19.78 16.12 6.81
CA ALA A 102 -19.00 15.32 5.87
C ALA A 102 -18.37 14.10 6.58
N TYR A 103 -18.39 12.95 5.92
CA TYR A 103 -17.90 11.67 6.43
C TYR A 103 -16.99 11.02 5.38
N HIS A 104 -15.77 10.67 5.79
CA HIS A 104 -14.83 9.95 4.93
C HIS A 104 -15.12 8.45 5.06
N LEU A 105 -15.59 7.83 3.98
CA LEU A 105 -15.91 6.42 3.94
C LEU A 105 -14.85 5.65 3.16
N GLU A 106 -14.54 4.44 3.61
CA GLU A 106 -13.69 3.50 2.91
C GLU A 106 -14.45 2.23 2.55
N ASN A 107 -14.32 1.84 1.29
CA ASN A 107 -14.67 0.52 0.81
C ASN A 107 -13.46 -0.40 0.99
N PRO A 108 -13.54 -1.41 1.89
CA PRO A 108 -12.41 -2.28 2.15
C PRO A 108 -12.22 -3.35 1.07
N ASP A 109 -13.20 -3.54 0.17
CA ASP A 109 -13.18 -4.52 -0.92
C ASP A 109 -13.38 -3.85 -2.31
N PRO A 110 -12.50 -2.91 -2.71
CA PRO A 110 -12.71 -2.08 -3.90
C PRO A 110 -12.78 -2.84 -5.22
N LEU A 111 -12.27 -4.07 -5.28
CA LEU A 111 -12.24 -4.90 -6.49
C LEU A 111 -13.53 -5.70 -6.73
N THR A 112 -14.30 -6.00 -5.67
CA THR A 112 -15.48 -6.87 -5.77
C THR A 112 -16.78 -6.16 -5.38
N ARG A 113 -16.69 -5.05 -4.64
CA ARG A 113 -17.84 -4.30 -4.13
C ARG A 113 -17.97 -2.94 -4.80
N ASP A 114 -19.06 -2.73 -5.52
CA ASP A 114 -19.43 -1.41 -6.02
C ASP A 114 -20.18 -0.60 -4.96
N VAL A 115 -19.88 0.70 -4.88
CA VAL A 115 -20.52 1.64 -3.95
C VAL A 115 -21.18 2.78 -4.72
N ALA A 116 -22.45 3.05 -4.44
CA ALA A 116 -23.20 4.13 -5.04
C ALA A 116 -24.30 4.69 -4.15
N LEU A 117 -24.97 5.75 -4.59
CA LEU A 117 -26.12 6.36 -3.94
C LEU A 117 -27.37 6.15 -4.78
N SER A 118 -28.45 5.64 -4.19
CA SER A 118 -29.73 5.49 -4.89
C SER A 118 -30.40 6.84 -5.15
N ASP A 119 -31.12 6.92 -6.27
CA ASP A 119 -31.96 8.06 -6.68
C ASP A 119 -33.42 7.92 -6.21
N ASP A 120 -33.67 6.98 -5.29
CA ASP A 120 -34.98 6.74 -4.67
C ASP A 120 -35.41 7.94 -3.80
N PRO A 121 -36.73 8.21 -3.60
CA PRO A 121 -37.22 9.21 -2.65
C PRO A 121 -36.81 8.98 -1.19
N VAL A 122 -36.30 7.79 -0.89
CA VAL A 122 -35.68 7.41 0.38
C VAL A 122 -34.26 6.91 0.05
N PRO A 123 -33.30 7.82 -0.15
CA PRO A 123 -31.97 7.47 -0.65
C PRO A 123 -31.24 6.50 0.28
N ALA A 124 -30.36 5.70 -0.28
CA ALA A 124 -29.51 4.76 0.41
C ALA A 124 -28.16 4.63 -0.28
N ILE A 125 -27.12 4.30 0.48
CA ILE A 125 -25.90 3.73 -0.09
C ILE A 125 -26.25 2.33 -0.59
N LEU A 126 -25.86 2.05 -1.82
CA LEU A 126 -26.00 0.78 -2.50
C LEU A 126 -24.64 0.11 -2.51
N LEU A 127 -24.55 -1.05 -1.88
CA LEU A 127 -23.38 -1.91 -1.94
C LEU A 127 -23.74 -3.11 -2.81
N THR A 128 -23.03 -3.30 -3.91
CA THR A 128 -23.30 -4.38 -4.86
C THR A 128 -22.07 -5.28 -4.97
N GLU A 129 -22.25 -6.57 -4.73
CA GLU A 129 -21.19 -7.58 -4.86
C GLU A 129 -21.78 -8.80 -5.56
N GLY A 130 -21.39 -9.02 -6.82
CA GLY A 130 -22.00 -10.02 -7.68
C GLY A 130 -23.52 -9.78 -7.84
N GLN A 131 -24.33 -10.74 -7.37
CA GLN A 131 -25.79 -10.65 -7.37
C GLN A 131 -26.38 -10.05 -6.08
N THR A 132 -25.55 -9.92 -5.05
CA THR A 132 -25.97 -9.39 -3.75
C THR A 132 -26.00 -7.88 -3.81
N ARG A 133 -27.11 -7.30 -3.35
CA ARG A 133 -27.26 -5.84 -3.25
C ARG A 133 -27.80 -5.47 -1.88
N ILE A 134 -27.02 -4.70 -1.12
CA ILE A 134 -27.36 -4.22 0.22
C ILE A 134 -27.70 -2.72 0.12
N LYS A 135 -28.77 -2.31 0.81
CA LYS A 135 -29.14 -0.89 0.96
C LYS A 135 -28.83 -0.45 2.38
N CYS A 136 -27.95 0.54 2.53
CA CYS A 136 -27.55 1.09 3.81
C CYS A 136 -27.93 2.56 3.95
N ARG A 137 -28.38 2.98 5.14
CA ARG A 137 -28.78 4.38 5.42
C ARG A 137 -28.21 4.86 6.76
N PRO A 138 -26.89 4.96 6.90
CA PRO A 138 -26.25 5.12 8.20
C PRO A 138 -26.44 6.52 8.82
N TRP A 139 -27.23 7.40 8.17
CA TRP A 139 -27.52 8.77 8.59
C TRP A 139 -28.94 8.99 9.13
N THR A 140 -29.81 7.98 9.09
CA THR A 140 -31.20 8.15 9.52
C THR A 140 -31.32 8.04 11.04
N VAL A 141 -32.36 8.64 11.62
CA VAL A 141 -32.59 8.57 13.08
C VAL A 141 -32.83 7.13 13.54
N ALA A 142 -33.41 6.29 12.68
CA ALA A 142 -33.62 4.86 12.98
C ALA A 142 -32.32 4.06 12.99
N THR A 143 -31.30 4.54 12.29
CA THR A 143 -29.97 3.91 12.15
C THR A 143 -28.88 4.98 12.23
N PRO A 144 -28.62 5.56 13.41
CA PRO A 144 -27.68 6.67 13.58
C PRO A 144 -26.20 6.22 13.53
N GLU A 145 -25.91 5.18 12.74
CA GLU A 145 -24.61 4.50 12.65
C GLU A 145 -23.46 5.48 12.41
N LEU A 146 -23.62 6.51 11.57
CA LEU A 146 -22.56 7.50 11.34
C LEU A 146 -22.22 8.32 12.60
N SER A 147 -23.21 8.65 13.42
CA SER A 147 -23.00 9.38 14.67
C SER A 147 -22.35 8.48 15.71
N ASP A 148 -22.82 7.25 15.82
CA ASP A 148 -22.28 6.25 16.75
C ASP A 148 -20.83 5.88 16.36
N ALA A 149 -20.60 5.62 15.08
CA ALA A 149 -19.28 5.35 14.51
C ALA A 149 -18.31 6.52 14.74
N ARG A 150 -18.76 7.77 14.57
CA ARG A 150 -17.94 8.96 14.87
C ARG A 150 -17.62 9.07 16.36
N THR A 151 -18.60 8.81 17.22
CA THR A 151 -18.46 8.90 18.68
C THR A 151 -17.61 7.77 19.26
N SER A 152 -17.57 6.61 18.58
CA SER A 152 -16.75 5.46 18.95
C SER A 152 -15.26 5.79 19.02
N GLY A 153 -14.79 6.80 18.28
CA GLY A 153 -13.38 7.17 18.20
C GLY A 153 -12.45 6.09 17.63
N LEU A 154 -13.00 5.01 17.07
CA LEU A 154 -12.23 4.01 16.34
C LEU A 154 -11.66 4.63 15.06
N PRO A 155 -10.37 4.39 14.71
CA PRO A 155 -9.80 4.88 13.45
C PRO A 155 -10.63 4.42 12.23
N PHE A 156 -11.00 3.15 12.23
CA PHE A 156 -11.91 2.51 11.28
C PHE A 156 -13.15 2.02 12.03
N ALA A 157 -14.23 2.80 11.98
CA ALA A 157 -15.48 2.43 12.62
C ALA A 157 -16.39 1.72 11.62
N PRO A 158 -16.82 0.47 11.85
CA PRO A 158 -17.67 -0.27 10.91
C PRO A 158 -19.05 0.39 10.82
N ILE A 159 -19.58 0.47 9.60
CA ILE A 159 -20.95 0.88 9.29
C ILE A 159 -21.53 -0.08 8.24
N CYS A 160 -22.84 -0.05 8.02
CA CYS A 160 -23.49 -0.90 7.03
C CYS A 160 -23.19 -2.39 7.23
N ASP A 161 -23.38 -2.87 8.46
CA ASP A 161 -23.08 -4.26 8.88
C ASP A 161 -21.61 -4.67 8.60
N GLY A 162 -20.68 -3.73 8.75
CA GLY A 162 -19.23 -3.96 8.57
C GLY A 162 -18.77 -4.00 7.12
N GLN A 163 -19.64 -3.68 6.16
CA GLN A 163 -19.31 -3.68 4.73
C GLN A 163 -18.58 -2.40 4.28
N LEU A 164 -18.65 -1.33 5.08
CA LEU A 164 -17.89 -0.09 4.89
C LEU A 164 -17.29 0.35 6.23
N TYR A 165 -16.24 1.17 6.14
CA TYR A 165 -15.68 1.85 7.31
C TYR A 165 -15.91 3.36 7.23
N LEU A 166 -16.35 3.96 8.34
CA LEU A 166 -16.14 5.36 8.61
C LEU A 166 -14.69 5.57 9.08
N ARG A 167 -13.95 6.40 8.36
CA ARG A 167 -12.60 6.83 8.69
C ARG A 167 -12.66 8.03 9.64
N ASN A 168 -12.37 7.81 10.93
CA ASN A 168 -12.34 8.88 11.93
C ASN A 168 -10.94 9.48 12.10
N PRO A 169 -10.79 10.82 12.08
CA PRO A 169 -9.53 11.46 12.43
C PRO A 169 -9.10 11.07 13.85
N VAL A 170 -7.88 10.55 13.97
CA VAL A 170 -7.26 10.13 15.24
C VAL A 170 -5.87 10.72 15.36
N SER A 171 -5.40 10.94 16.59
CA SER A 171 -4.00 11.28 16.86
C SER A 171 -3.17 10.00 16.97
N GLY A 172 -1.95 10.00 16.43
CA GLY A 172 -1.00 8.88 16.52
C GLY A 172 -0.38 8.65 17.91
N ALA A 173 -1.17 8.66 18.98
CA ALA A 173 -0.72 8.55 20.37
C ALA A 173 -1.43 7.42 21.14
N ARG A 174 -0.76 6.93 22.19
CA ARG A 174 -1.16 5.85 23.14
C ARG A 174 -2.61 5.85 23.62
N THR A 175 -3.33 6.96 23.59
CA THR A 175 -4.68 7.09 24.19
C THR A 175 -5.75 6.23 23.52
N ASN A 176 -5.55 5.80 22.27
CA ASN A 176 -6.51 4.97 21.53
C ASN A 176 -6.15 3.47 21.51
N LEU A 177 -5.08 3.08 22.22
CA LEU A 177 -4.47 1.74 22.15
C LEU A 177 -5.46 0.64 22.59
N GLU A 178 -6.07 0.77 23.77
CA GLU A 178 -6.96 -0.26 24.32
C GLU A 178 -8.19 -0.50 23.44
N ARG A 179 -8.83 0.58 22.97
CA ARG A 179 -10.01 0.49 22.11
C ARG A 179 -9.69 -0.08 20.73
N THR A 180 -8.54 0.28 20.17
CA THR A 180 -8.11 -0.23 18.85
C THR A 180 -7.71 -1.71 18.95
N ALA A 181 -6.99 -2.09 20.01
CA ALA A 181 -6.62 -3.47 20.26
C ALA A 181 -7.85 -4.36 20.51
N GLU A 182 -8.83 -3.89 21.30
CA GLU A 182 -10.10 -4.57 21.52
C GLU A 182 -10.89 -4.72 20.22
N PHE A 183 -11.01 -3.64 19.43
CA PHE A 183 -11.66 -3.70 18.12
C PHE A 183 -11.00 -4.70 17.17
N LEU A 184 -9.67 -4.69 17.06
CA LEU A 184 -8.95 -5.66 16.23
C LEU A 184 -9.14 -7.08 16.75
N ARG A 185 -9.16 -7.28 18.07
CA ARG A 185 -9.43 -8.61 18.64
C ARG A 185 -10.83 -9.10 18.26
N ASP A 186 -11.83 -8.22 18.29
CA ASP A 186 -13.23 -8.58 18.01
C ASP A 186 -13.54 -8.68 16.51
N ASN A 187 -12.82 -7.94 15.67
CA ASN A 187 -13.16 -7.76 14.24
C ASN A 187 -12.07 -8.26 13.29
N VAL A 188 -10.85 -8.49 13.76
CA VAL A 188 -9.73 -9.05 12.99
C VAL A 188 -9.41 -10.40 13.58
N TRP A 189 -10.05 -11.42 13.00
CA TRP A 189 -10.01 -12.79 13.50
C TRP A 189 -8.59 -13.34 13.49
N PHE A 190 -7.94 -13.34 14.65
CA PHE A 190 -6.73 -14.11 14.89
C PHE A 190 -6.90 -15.21 15.94
N GLY A 191 -8.13 -15.49 16.39
CA GLY A 191 -8.47 -16.70 17.14
C GLY A 191 -9.32 -16.44 18.39
N GLU A 192 -10.64 -16.57 18.27
CA GLU A 192 -11.51 -17.49 19.04
C GLU A 192 -12.99 -17.34 18.56
N SER A 193 -13.69 -18.48 18.42
CA SER A 193 -15.10 -18.66 18.01
C SER A 193 -15.50 -18.63 16.50
N LEU A 194 -15.10 -19.69 15.78
CA LEU A 194 -16.04 -20.36 14.85
C LEU A 194 -16.70 -21.50 15.64
N VAL A 195 -17.38 -21.13 16.73
CA VAL A 195 -18.25 -22.04 17.48
C VAL A 195 -19.49 -21.24 17.86
N GLY A 196 -20.40 -21.02 16.90
CA GLY A 196 -21.66 -20.35 17.24
C GLY A 196 -22.62 -20.04 16.11
N PHE A 197 -22.17 -19.84 14.87
CA PHE A 197 -23.08 -19.48 13.78
C PHE A 197 -22.70 -20.22 12.49
N VAL A 198 -23.69 -20.89 11.92
CA VAL A 198 -23.64 -21.91 10.84
C VAL A 198 -23.15 -23.30 11.29
N LYS A 199 -23.75 -23.84 12.36
CA LYS A 199 -24.02 -25.28 12.48
C LYS A 199 -25.26 -25.59 11.65
N ASP A 200 -25.02 -25.86 10.38
CA ASP A 200 -25.66 -26.91 9.57
C ASP A 200 -25.41 -26.55 8.11
N THR A 201 -24.92 -27.53 7.37
CA THR A 201 -24.43 -27.47 5.98
C THR A 201 -22.98 -26.99 5.81
N LEU A 202 -22.12 -27.92 5.36
CA LEU A 202 -20.72 -27.76 4.90
C LEU A 202 -19.61 -27.95 5.95
N TYR A 203 -19.61 -29.12 6.60
CA TYR A 203 -18.38 -29.73 7.11
C TYR A 203 -17.80 -30.72 6.08
N LYS A 204 -16.59 -30.42 5.59
CA LYS A 204 -15.48 -31.37 5.31
C LYS A 204 -14.20 -30.57 4.96
N ASP A 205 -13.21 -30.63 5.85
CA ASP A 205 -11.76 -30.43 5.62
C ASP A 205 -11.19 -29.12 5.05
N ARG A 206 -11.41 -27.94 5.67
CA ARG A 206 -10.68 -26.71 5.26
C ARG A 206 -10.20 -25.72 6.34
N TYR A 207 -10.21 -26.06 7.63
CA TYR A 207 -9.76 -25.14 8.70
C TYR A 207 -8.38 -25.45 9.30
N LEU A 208 -7.47 -25.91 8.44
CA LEU A 208 -6.06 -25.53 8.49
C LEU A 208 -5.80 -24.81 7.17
N ALA A 209 -5.96 -23.49 7.15
CA ALA A 209 -5.31 -22.67 6.14
C ALA A 209 -3.80 -22.62 6.43
N SER A 210 -3.14 -23.77 6.52
CA SER A 210 -2.07 -23.97 5.57
C SER A 210 -2.76 -23.78 4.23
N GLY A 211 -2.67 -22.59 3.64
CA GLY A 211 -2.95 -22.48 2.23
C GLY A 211 -2.25 -23.68 1.59
N GLU A 212 -2.95 -24.42 0.73
CA GLU A 212 -2.22 -25.21 -0.25
C GLU A 212 -1.10 -24.29 -0.71
N VAL A 213 0.13 -24.69 -0.39
CA VAL A 213 1.30 -24.13 -1.03
C VAL A 213 0.95 -24.38 -2.48
N LEU A 214 0.45 -23.35 -3.18
CA LEU A 214 0.45 -23.34 -4.63
C LEU A 214 1.85 -23.82 -4.97
N ALA A 215 1.93 -25.04 -5.52
CA ALA A 215 3.19 -25.73 -5.75
C ALA A 215 4.05 -24.77 -6.57
N GLY A 216 4.97 -24.08 -5.89
CA GLY A 216 5.35 -22.73 -6.30
C GLY A 216 6.72 -22.38 -5.79
N ALA A 217 7.65 -23.28 -6.09
CA ALA A 217 9.09 -23.28 -5.84
C ALA A 217 9.51 -23.71 -4.43
N ASP A 218 10.29 -24.80 -4.41
CA ASP A 218 11.16 -25.20 -3.30
C ASP A 218 11.92 -23.95 -2.80
N PRO A 219 12.00 -23.68 -1.47
CA PRO A 219 12.85 -22.62 -0.94
C PRO A 219 14.27 -22.61 -1.53
N GLY A 220 14.82 -23.77 -1.89
CA GLY A 220 16.09 -23.90 -2.60
C GLY A 220 16.05 -23.41 -4.06
N GLU A 221 14.93 -23.56 -4.75
CA GLU A 221 14.72 -23.05 -6.11
C GLU A 221 14.57 -21.53 -6.15
N VAL A 222 13.76 -20.92 -5.28
CA VAL A 222 13.64 -19.44 -5.23
C VAL A 222 14.96 -18.80 -4.80
N ASN A 223 15.68 -19.42 -3.87
CA ASN A 223 17.02 -18.98 -3.49
C ASN A 223 17.97 -18.97 -4.72
N ARG A 224 17.94 -20.03 -5.54
CA ARG A 224 18.70 -20.07 -6.80
C ARG A 224 18.26 -18.98 -7.78
N MET A 225 16.96 -18.66 -7.86
CA MET A 225 16.45 -17.59 -8.72
C MET A 225 16.94 -16.20 -8.27
N LEU A 226 16.82 -15.88 -6.98
CA LEU A 226 17.37 -14.64 -6.40
C LEU A 226 18.89 -14.54 -6.60
N GLY A 227 19.55 -15.68 -6.80
CA GLY A 227 20.96 -15.79 -7.08
C GLY A 227 21.79 -15.45 -5.85
N ARG A 228 22.94 -14.82 -6.08
CA ARG A 228 23.83 -14.38 -5.01
C ARG A 228 24.29 -12.96 -5.29
N ALA A 229 24.58 -12.20 -4.25
CA ALA A 229 25.26 -10.92 -4.43
C ALA A 229 26.66 -11.13 -5.06
N ASP A 230 27.03 -10.23 -5.97
CA ASP A 230 28.35 -10.22 -6.62
C ASP A 230 29.43 -9.68 -5.66
N LEU A 231 30.10 -10.62 -4.98
CA LEU A 231 31.13 -10.35 -4.00
C LEU A 231 32.46 -10.95 -4.45
N ARG A 232 33.58 -10.36 -3.99
CA ARG A 232 34.93 -10.92 -4.21
C ARG A 232 35.09 -12.29 -3.59
N ASP A 233 34.61 -12.40 -2.35
CA ASP A 233 34.68 -13.60 -1.51
C ASP A 233 33.38 -13.70 -0.70
N PHE A 234 33.17 -14.87 -0.12
CA PHE A 234 31.92 -15.25 0.54
C PHE A 234 32.13 -15.67 2.00
N PRO A 235 32.68 -14.78 2.86
CA PRO A 235 32.93 -15.12 4.25
C PRO A 235 31.61 -15.28 5.02
N VAL A 236 31.68 -16.06 6.10
CA VAL A 236 30.60 -16.12 7.10
C VAL A 236 30.71 -14.90 8.01
N MET A 237 29.58 -14.25 8.25
CA MET A 237 29.44 -13.12 9.17
C MET A 237 28.48 -13.44 10.31
N TYR A 238 28.78 -12.84 11.46
CA TYR A 238 27.84 -12.73 12.56
C TYR A 238 26.94 -11.53 12.30
N THR A 239 25.63 -11.72 12.35
CA THR A 239 24.66 -10.62 12.19
C THR A 239 23.92 -10.37 13.51
N THR A 240 23.35 -9.17 13.62
CA THR A 240 22.39 -8.81 14.68
C THR A 240 20.95 -8.97 14.21
N MET A 241 20.74 -9.62 13.06
CA MET A 241 19.42 -9.91 12.51
C MET A 241 18.66 -10.85 13.44
N THR A 242 17.37 -10.58 13.65
CA THR A 242 16.55 -11.36 14.60
C THR A 242 15.65 -12.42 13.96
N PHE A 243 15.74 -12.62 12.64
CA PHE A 243 14.94 -13.63 11.94
C PHE A 243 15.46 -15.05 12.14
N SER A 244 14.55 -15.99 12.36
CA SER A 244 14.87 -17.41 12.26
C SER A 244 15.01 -17.82 10.80
N LEU A 245 16.13 -18.41 10.42
CA LEU A 245 16.43 -18.80 9.05
C LEU A 245 16.30 -20.32 8.83
N VAL A 246 16.06 -20.72 7.59
CA VAL A 246 16.11 -22.12 7.15
C VAL A 246 17.54 -22.44 6.69
N GLY A 247 18.16 -23.46 7.28
CA GLY A 247 19.52 -23.89 6.90
C GLY A 247 20.67 -23.00 7.39
N ALA A 248 20.39 -21.96 8.19
CA ALA A 248 21.38 -21.08 8.80
C ALA A 248 20.88 -20.52 10.13
N THR A 249 21.76 -19.85 10.87
CA THR A 249 21.40 -18.99 12.01
C THR A 249 21.88 -17.57 11.73
N PRO A 250 21.25 -16.52 12.30
CA PRO A 250 21.75 -15.15 12.16
C PRO A 250 23.20 -14.96 12.62
N GLU A 251 23.69 -15.83 13.51
CA GLU A 251 25.08 -15.84 13.98
C GLU A 251 26.06 -16.35 12.90
N ARG A 252 25.58 -17.07 11.88
CA ARG A 252 26.41 -17.66 10.83
C ARG A 252 25.71 -17.56 9.49
N MET A 253 25.76 -16.37 8.88
CA MET A 253 25.28 -16.14 7.53
C MET A 253 26.47 -15.98 6.58
N GLU A 254 26.46 -16.70 5.45
CA GLU A 254 27.41 -16.47 4.38
C GLU A 254 27.03 -15.17 3.66
N MET A 255 27.97 -14.23 3.54
CA MET A 255 27.67 -12.91 2.99
C MET A 255 27.13 -13.01 1.55
N GLY A 256 26.09 -12.23 1.25
CA GLY A 256 25.48 -12.17 -0.08
C GLY A 256 24.60 -13.34 -0.48
N ALA A 257 24.50 -14.40 0.34
CA ALA A 257 23.56 -15.51 0.11
C ALA A 257 22.15 -15.15 0.63
N TRP A 258 21.12 -15.71 0.00
CA TRP A 258 19.74 -15.59 0.47
C TRP A 258 19.33 -16.80 1.30
N TYR A 259 18.56 -16.56 2.36
CA TYR A 259 18.04 -17.58 3.25
C TYR A 259 16.54 -17.39 3.43
N ALA A 260 15.75 -18.45 3.27
CA ALA A 260 14.33 -18.39 3.56
C ALA A 260 14.09 -18.11 5.05
N VAL A 261 13.13 -17.22 5.33
CA VAL A 261 12.72 -16.91 6.71
C VAL A 261 11.73 -17.98 7.20
N ARG A 262 12.06 -18.61 8.33
CA ARG A 262 11.27 -19.70 8.90
C ARG A 262 9.87 -19.22 9.29
N GLY A 263 8.84 -19.92 8.83
CA GLY A 263 7.44 -19.57 9.11
C GLY A 263 6.91 -18.38 8.31
N ALA A 264 7.70 -17.84 7.37
CA ALA A 264 7.29 -16.74 6.50
C ALA A 264 7.57 -17.11 5.03
N PRO A 265 6.74 -17.95 4.39
CA PRO A 265 6.93 -18.38 3.00
C PRO A 265 7.12 -17.20 2.04
N GLY A 266 7.92 -17.34 0.99
CA GLY A 266 8.15 -16.25 0.01
C GLY A 266 8.94 -15.03 0.54
N ILE A 267 9.45 -15.08 1.78
CA ILE A 267 10.29 -14.04 2.38
C ILE A 267 11.69 -14.60 2.62
N TYR A 268 12.69 -13.85 2.18
CA TYR A 268 14.10 -14.25 2.23
C TYR A 268 14.93 -13.13 2.85
N ALA A 269 16.00 -13.49 3.55
CA ALA A 269 16.92 -12.56 4.18
C ALA A 269 18.35 -12.76 3.69
N SER A 270 19.10 -11.67 3.60
CA SER A 270 20.52 -11.66 3.25
C SER A 270 21.27 -10.60 4.05
N ALA A 271 22.59 -10.74 4.12
CA ALA A 271 23.46 -9.79 4.78
C ALA A 271 24.81 -9.68 4.06
N LEU A 272 25.40 -8.48 4.07
CA LEU A 272 26.77 -8.26 3.61
C LEU A 272 27.42 -7.04 4.28
N GLN A 273 28.72 -6.89 4.06
CA GLN A 273 29.45 -5.63 4.27
C GLN A 273 29.93 -5.08 2.92
N PRO A 274 29.75 -3.78 2.61
CA PRO A 274 30.03 -3.25 1.27
C PRO A 274 31.46 -3.47 0.75
N ARG A 275 32.47 -3.57 1.63
CA ARG A 275 33.86 -3.90 1.26
C ARG A 275 34.03 -5.25 0.56
N MET A 276 33.07 -6.15 0.72
CA MET A 276 33.13 -7.49 0.13
C MET A 276 32.62 -7.53 -1.31
N ILE A 277 31.94 -6.47 -1.76
CA ILE A 277 31.43 -6.36 -3.13
C ILE A 277 32.57 -6.53 -4.14
N SER A 278 32.28 -7.20 -5.26
CA SER A 278 33.28 -7.47 -6.30
C SER A 278 34.05 -6.21 -6.72
N PRO A 279 35.38 -6.31 -6.93
CA PRO A 279 36.17 -5.18 -7.43
C PRO A 279 35.67 -4.65 -8.78
N GLU A 280 35.01 -5.48 -9.58
CA GLU A 280 34.41 -5.08 -10.87
C GLU A 280 33.22 -4.13 -10.70
N ILE A 281 32.56 -4.16 -9.55
CA ILE A 281 31.49 -3.21 -9.17
C ILE A 281 32.10 -2.03 -8.43
N LEU A 282 32.91 -2.27 -7.38
CA LEU A 282 33.50 -1.18 -6.58
C LEU A 282 34.43 -0.26 -7.39
N GLY A 283 35.11 -0.81 -8.40
CA GLY A 283 36.09 -0.11 -9.23
C GLY A 283 35.50 0.72 -10.37
N ARG A 284 34.18 0.68 -10.61
CA ARG A 284 33.56 1.41 -11.73
C ARG A 284 33.68 2.92 -11.54
N ARG A 285 34.44 3.56 -12.42
CA ARG A 285 34.73 4.99 -12.33
C ARG A 285 33.51 5.82 -12.71
N GLY A 286 33.34 6.97 -12.06
CA GLY A 286 32.31 7.94 -12.42
C GLY A 286 30.94 7.69 -11.77
N GLU A 287 30.62 6.47 -11.38
CA GLU A 287 29.29 6.08 -10.88
C GLU A 287 29.04 6.48 -9.41
N THR A 288 29.99 6.22 -8.50
CA THR A 288 29.85 6.51 -7.06
C THR A 288 31.06 7.26 -6.51
N ASN A 289 30.93 7.82 -5.30
CA ASN A 289 32.08 8.22 -4.51
C ASN A 289 32.74 6.98 -3.89
N ALA A 290 34.01 7.10 -3.49
CA ALA A 290 34.73 6.02 -2.83
C ALA A 290 34.14 5.76 -1.44
N LEU A 291 34.05 4.47 -1.07
CA LEU A 291 33.55 4.09 0.25
C LEU A 291 34.64 4.31 1.30
N ASP A 292 34.30 4.98 2.39
CA ASP A 292 35.24 5.14 3.50
C ASP A 292 35.37 3.87 4.36
N GLY A 293 36.29 3.90 5.34
CA GLY A 293 36.52 2.75 6.22
C GLY A 293 35.32 2.37 7.09
N VAL A 294 34.41 3.30 7.38
CA VAL A 294 33.24 3.04 8.23
C VAL A 294 32.14 2.38 7.41
N GLU A 295 31.67 3.04 6.34
CA GLU A 295 30.56 2.50 5.54
C GLU A 295 30.94 1.22 4.79
N SER A 296 32.23 1.06 4.42
CA SER A 296 32.70 -0.18 3.79
C SER A 296 32.62 -1.40 4.72
N ARG A 297 32.67 -1.21 6.04
CA ARG A 297 32.56 -2.27 7.06
C ARG A 297 31.19 -2.34 7.72
N ALA A 298 30.27 -1.46 7.36
CA ALA A 298 28.94 -1.40 7.95
C ALA A 298 28.14 -2.64 7.57
N ASP A 299 27.35 -3.14 8.52
CA ASP A 299 26.42 -4.23 8.26
C ASP A 299 25.23 -3.72 7.46
N VAL A 300 24.90 -4.48 6.42
CA VAL A 300 23.71 -4.27 5.60
C VAL A 300 22.87 -5.53 5.65
N TYR A 301 21.59 -5.37 5.97
CA TYR A 301 20.62 -6.46 5.99
C TYR A 301 19.55 -6.21 4.94
N LEU A 302 19.21 -7.25 4.18
CA LEU A 302 18.22 -7.18 3.10
C LEU A 302 17.13 -8.21 3.31
N VAL A 303 15.90 -7.85 2.94
CA VAL A 303 14.73 -8.72 2.98
C VAL A 303 14.06 -8.70 1.61
N ALA A 304 14.00 -9.85 0.94
CA ALA A 304 13.33 -10.00 -0.34
C ALA A 304 11.95 -10.64 -0.17
N PHE A 305 10.97 -10.08 -0.89
CA PHE A 305 9.61 -10.58 -0.98
C PHE A 305 9.35 -11.05 -2.42
N ASP A 306 8.97 -12.31 -2.61
CA ASP A 306 8.52 -12.81 -3.91
C ASP A 306 7.12 -12.28 -4.22
N MET A 307 7.02 -11.31 -5.12
CA MET A 307 5.77 -10.58 -5.39
C MET A 307 4.69 -11.44 -6.06
N THR A 308 5.01 -12.67 -6.47
CA THR A 308 3.97 -13.64 -6.87
C THR A 308 3.07 -14.03 -5.70
N ASN A 309 3.57 -13.91 -4.46
CA ASN A 309 2.87 -14.33 -3.24
C ASN A 309 2.25 -13.17 -2.46
N PHE A 310 2.52 -11.92 -2.87
CA PHE A 310 2.11 -10.74 -2.12
C PHE A 310 1.45 -9.69 -2.97
N ASP A 311 0.42 -9.08 -2.40
CA ASP A 311 0.00 -7.72 -2.71
C ASP A 311 0.78 -6.76 -1.82
N ILE A 312 0.92 -5.52 -2.28
CA ILE A 312 1.51 -4.44 -1.50
C ILE A 312 0.49 -3.31 -1.35
N GLY A 313 0.59 -2.57 -0.25
CA GLY A 313 -0.18 -1.38 0.04
C GLY A 313 0.70 -0.27 0.60
N TYR A 314 0.15 0.94 0.63
CA TYR A 314 0.75 2.13 1.23
C TYR A 314 -0.33 2.93 1.95
N GLU A 315 -0.04 3.38 3.17
CA GLU A 315 -0.91 4.26 3.93
C GLU A 315 -0.10 5.41 4.53
N THR A 316 -0.75 6.57 4.61
CA THR A 316 -0.21 7.76 5.24
C THR A 316 -0.29 7.66 6.76
N GLY A 317 0.64 8.30 7.47
CA GLY A 317 0.53 8.48 8.90
C GLY A 317 -0.62 9.39 9.28
N THR A 318 -1.01 9.39 10.56
CA THR A 318 -1.95 10.38 11.11
C THR A 318 -1.46 11.83 10.94
N GLU A 319 -0.15 12.02 10.74
CA GLU A 319 0.46 13.34 10.58
C GLU A 319 1.42 13.45 9.39
N HIS A 320 2.23 12.43 9.14
CA HIS A 320 3.30 12.47 8.15
C HIS A 320 3.08 11.49 6.98
N PRO A 321 3.44 11.89 5.75
CA PRO A 321 3.87 13.24 5.36
C PRO A 321 2.74 14.28 5.44
N ARG A 322 3.05 15.47 5.95
CA ARG A 322 2.15 16.63 5.95
C ARG A 322 1.93 17.16 4.52
N LEU A 323 1.00 18.08 4.37
CA LEU A 323 0.60 18.66 3.07
C LEU A 323 1.09 20.11 2.86
N GLU A 324 1.53 20.76 3.94
CA GLU A 324 2.14 22.10 3.93
C GLU A 324 3.39 22.19 3.04
N TRP A 325 3.85 23.42 2.80
CA TRP A 325 5.17 23.66 2.20
C TRP A 325 6.30 23.16 3.10
N SER A 326 7.27 22.45 2.51
CA SER A 326 8.60 22.30 3.10
C SER A 326 9.29 23.67 3.25
N SER A 327 10.12 23.80 4.29
CA SER A 327 11.01 24.94 4.45
C SER A 327 12.18 24.97 3.44
N ARG A 328 12.40 23.90 2.68
CA ARG A 328 13.57 23.72 1.82
C ARG A 328 13.53 24.50 0.50
N PRO A 329 12.44 24.46 -0.30
CA PRO A 329 12.40 25.21 -1.55
C PRO A 329 12.35 26.71 -1.30
N SER A 330 13.02 27.47 -2.15
CA SER A 330 13.06 28.94 -2.08
C SER A 330 12.93 29.57 -3.47
N GLY A 331 12.72 30.88 -3.52
CA GLY A 331 12.54 31.61 -4.78
C GLY A 331 11.34 31.07 -5.58
N ALA A 332 11.55 30.86 -6.88
CA ALA A 332 10.50 30.41 -7.80
C ALA A 332 9.96 28.99 -7.52
N GLY A 333 10.67 28.19 -6.73
CA GLY A 333 10.21 26.85 -6.31
C GLY A 333 9.14 26.87 -5.23
N ARG A 334 8.80 28.04 -4.68
CA ARG A 334 7.77 28.17 -3.64
C ARG A 334 6.86 29.36 -3.92
N SER A 335 5.56 29.10 -3.98
CA SER A 335 4.55 30.16 -4.02
C SER A 335 4.09 30.51 -2.61
N TRP A 336 4.33 31.75 -2.19
CA TRP A 336 3.93 32.26 -0.86
C TRP A 336 2.44 32.60 -0.75
N THR A 337 1.72 32.62 -1.87
CA THR A 337 0.27 32.88 -1.90
C THR A 337 -0.56 31.60 -1.80
N LEU A 338 0.06 30.43 -1.98
CA LEU A 338 -0.59 29.13 -1.87
C LEU A 338 -0.35 28.53 -0.47
N PRO A 339 -1.37 27.93 0.16
CA PRO A 339 -1.23 27.32 1.48
C PRO A 339 -0.25 26.13 1.49
N GLY A 340 -0.19 25.35 0.40
CA GLY A 340 0.78 24.28 0.17
C GLY A 340 1.13 24.15 -1.31
N PRO A 341 2.07 23.23 -1.67
CA PRO A 341 2.55 23.09 -3.05
C PRO A 341 1.47 22.63 -4.03
N ASP A 342 0.44 21.94 -3.54
CA ASP A 342 -0.71 21.50 -4.35
C ASP A 342 -1.93 22.44 -4.22
N GLY A 343 -1.76 23.59 -3.56
CA GLY A 343 -2.84 24.58 -3.33
C GLY A 343 -3.66 24.33 -2.05
N PHE A 344 -3.29 23.36 -1.22
CA PHE A 344 -3.85 23.10 0.11
C PHE A 344 -2.75 22.65 1.07
N ASP A 345 -3.01 22.79 2.36
CA ASP A 345 -2.12 22.40 3.47
C ASP A 345 -2.75 21.37 4.42
N THR A 346 -3.99 20.96 4.15
CA THR A 346 -4.77 20.04 4.98
C THR A 346 -5.46 18.96 4.15
N ALA A 347 -5.55 17.76 4.72
CA ALA A 347 -6.27 16.65 4.12
C ALA A 347 -7.78 16.74 4.33
N ARG A 348 -8.26 17.71 5.13
CA ARG A 348 -9.69 17.82 5.44
C ARG A 348 -10.52 17.98 4.16
N PRO A 349 -11.67 17.29 4.05
CA PRO A 349 -12.34 16.49 5.09
C PRO A 349 -11.88 15.03 5.21
N LEU A 350 -10.84 14.61 4.49
CA LEU A 350 -10.30 13.25 4.56
C LEU A 350 -9.51 13.02 5.84
N ALA A 351 -9.51 11.76 6.29
CA ALA A 351 -8.80 11.30 7.47
C ALA A 351 -7.68 10.33 7.11
N THR A 352 -6.47 10.64 7.55
CA THR A 352 -5.26 9.80 7.43
C THR A 352 -5.08 8.99 8.71
N MET A 353 -4.77 7.69 8.59
CA MET A 353 -4.93 6.75 9.72
C MET A 353 -3.63 6.25 10.33
N GLY A 354 -2.54 6.19 9.59
CA GLY A 354 -1.29 5.60 10.06
C GLY A 354 -1.44 4.15 10.52
N MET A 355 -2.41 3.43 9.97
CA MET A 355 -2.75 2.08 10.37
C MET A 355 -3.38 1.33 9.19
N VAL A 356 -3.09 0.03 9.09
CA VAL A 356 -3.67 -0.84 8.07
C VAL A 356 -5.17 -0.99 8.30
N ASN A 357 -5.95 -1.08 7.23
CA ASN A 357 -7.35 -1.44 7.32
C ASN A 357 -7.51 -2.79 8.05
N PRO A 358 -8.41 -2.92 9.03
CA PRO A 358 -8.66 -4.16 9.77
C PRO A 358 -8.89 -5.41 8.90
N GLN A 359 -9.55 -5.28 7.74
CA GLN A 359 -9.79 -6.39 6.83
C GLN A 359 -8.49 -6.85 6.13
N GLU A 360 -7.67 -5.90 5.70
CA GLU A 360 -6.35 -6.16 5.10
C GLU A 360 -5.35 -6.71 6.14
N ALA A 361 -5.46 -6.27 7.39
CA ALA A 361 -4.60 -6.72 8.49
C ALA A 361 -4.64 -8.24 8.69
N ARG A 362 -5.73 -8.91 8.30
CA ARG A 362 -5.86 -10.39 8.37
C ARG A 362 -4.85 -11.13 7.49
N ARG A 363 -4.42 -10.51 6.39
CA ARG A 363 -3.50 -11.08 5.40
C ARG A 363 -2.08 -10.52 5.53
N ILE A 364 -1.84 -9.68 6.53
CA ILE A 364 -0.57 -8.95 6.69
C ILE A 364 0.61 -9.92 6.85
N ALA A 365 1.69 -9.65 6.14
CA ALA A 365 2.91 -10.44 6.18
C ALA A 365 4.13 -9.60 6.59
N ALA A 366 4.13 -8.31 6.26
CA ALA A 366 5.19 -7.39 6.64
C ALA A 366 4.72 -5.93 6.62
N THR A 367 5.40 -5.09 7.39
CA THR A 367 5.34 -3.63 7.28
C THR A 367 6.76 -3.07 7.30
N PHE A 368 6.95 -1.94 6.62
CA PHE A 368 8.15 -1.12 6.78
C PHE A 368 7.85 0.36 6.55
N THR A 369 8.60 1.23 7.23
CA THR A 369 8.40 2.68 7.13
C THR A 369 8.54 3.16 5.69
N GLY A 370 7.70 4.12 5.31
CA GLY A 370 7.60 4.65 3.97
C GLY A 370 8.69 5.66 3.67
N GLY A 371 8.29 6.92 3.49
CA GLY A 371 9.18 7.97 3.01
C GLY A 371 9.46 9.09 4.00
N PHE A 372 10.10 10.12 3.47
CA PHE A 372 10.46 11.30 4.25
C PHE A 372 9.21 12.08 4.69
N LYS A 373 9.32 12.72 5.87
CA LYS A 373 8.41 13.78 6.28
C LYS A 373 8.39 14.90 5.23
N ARG A 374 7.28 15.62 5.16
CA ARG A 374 7.07 16.73 4.20
C ARG A 374 8.19 17.73 4.16
N ASP A 375 8.67 18.19 5.32
CA ASP A 375 9.75 19.19 5.38
C ASP A 375 11.05 18.70 4.74
N HIS A 376 11.33 17.41 4.78
CA HIS A 376 12.49 16.80 4.14
C HIS A 376 12.23 16.26 2.74
N GLY A 377 10.95 16.12 2.36
CA GLY A 377 10.49 15.59 1.09
C GLY A 377 10.38 16.66 -0.01
N ALA A 378 11.33 17.60 -0.07
CA ALA A 378 11.44 18.60 -1.13
C ALA A 378 12.89 19.06 -1.27
N PHE A 379 13.26 19.61 -2.44
CA PHE A 379 14.64 19.94 -2.75
C PHE A 379 15.06 21.27 -2.12
N ARG A 380 16.19 21.24 -1.42
CA ARG A 380 16.83 22.45 -0.88
C ARG A 380 17.81 23.08 -1.87
N PHE A 381 18.46 22.27 -2.68
CA PHE A 381 19.55 22.67 -3.57
C PHE A 381 19.37 22.09 -4.98
N GLY A 382 20.10 22.66 -5.94
CA GLY A 382 20.07 22.23 -7.33
C GLY A 382 18.82 22.69 -8.09
N PRO A 383 18.71 22.36 -9.39
CA PRO A 383 17.63 22.85 -10.24
C PRO A 383 16.23 22.51 -9.72
N MET A 384 16.03 21.29 -9.20
CA MET A 384 14.73 20.82 -8.70
C MET A 384 14.19 21.63 -7.50
N ALA A 385 15.03 22.42 -6.81
CA ALA A 385 14.56 23.31 -5.76
C ALA A 385 13.81 24.55 -6.28
N GLY A 386 13.98 24.91 -7.56
CA GLY A 386 13.54 26.18 -8.14
C GLY A 386 12.30 26.13 -9.03
N PHE A 387 11.75 24.95 -9.31
CA PHE A 387 10.55 24.77 -10.16
C PHE A 387 9.71 23.59 -9.69
N ASN A 388 8.53 23.38 -10.29
CA ASN A 388 7.55 22.34 -9.91
C ASN A 388 7.34 22.28 -8.40
N ASN A 389 7.13 23.46 -7.79
CA ASN A 389 6.94 23.62 -6.37
C ASN A 389 8.07 22.99 -5.53
N GLY A 390 9.33 23.00 -6.00
CA GLY A 390 10.46 22.43 -5.28
C GLY A 390 10.50 20.90 -5.27
N HIS A 391 9.75 20.26 -6.18
CA HIS A 391 9.60 18.81 -6.31
C HIS A 391 9.25 18.14 -4.97
N HIS A 392 8.16 18.59 -4.34
CA HIS A 392 7.65 17.91 -3.16
C HIS A 392 7.31 16.46 -3.52
N TYR A 393 7.75 15.52 -2.68
CA TYR A 393 7.59 14.10 -2.94
C TYR A 393 6.10 13.75 -2.89
N GLY A 394 5.56 13.36 -4.04
CA GLY A 394 4.15 13.04 -4.21
C GLY A 394 3.76 11.70 -3.59
N PHE A 395 2.47 11.56 -3.32
CA PHE A 395 1.88 10.32 -2.84
C PHE A 395 0.37 10.24 -3.12
N VAL A 396 -0.08 9.01 -3.38
CA VAL A 396 -1.45 8.63 -3.74
C VAL A 396 -1.85 7.46 -2.84
N VAL A 397 -3.07 7.48 -2.30
CA VAL A 397 -3.65 6.39 -1.48
C VAL A 397 -5.06 6.11 -1.97
N GLN A 398 -5.39 4.83 -2.22
CA GLN A 398 -6.68 4.42 -2.78
C GLN A 398 -7.10 5.25 -4.02
N GLY A 399 -6.15 5.49 -4.92
CA GLY A 399 -6.32 6.33 -6.12
C GLY A 399 -6.59 7.81 -5.87
N THR A 400 -6.53 8.26 -4.62
CA THR A 400 -6.68 9.66 -4.20
C THR A 400 -5.31 10.32 -4.12
N VAL A 401 -5.09 11.36 -4.92
CA VAL A 401 -3.86 12.14 -4.91
C VAL A 401 -3.85 13.04 -3.69
N LEU A 402 -2.97 12.76 -2.73
CA LEU A 402 -2.79 13.61 -1.55
C LEU A 402 -1.65 14.60 -1.76
N SER A 403 -0.66 14.26 -2.59
CA SER A 403 0.31 15.22 -3.12
C SER A 403 0.74 14.80 -4.52
N SER A 404 0.81 15.75 -5.46
CA SER A 404 1.04 15.45 -6.87
C SER A 404 2.37 14.76 -7.11
N LEU A 405 2.38 13.71 -7.96
CA LEU A 405 3.59 13.03 -8.38
C LEU A 405 4.42 13.93 -9.28
N GLN A 406 5.70 14.12 -8.94
CA GLN A 406 6.61 15.02 -9.63
C GLN A 406 7.51 14.25 -10.59
N PRO A 407 7.74 14.75 -11.82
CA PRO A 407 8.73 14.19 -12.72
C PRO A 407 10.14 14.17 -12.13
N GLY A 408 10.95 13.19 -12.55
CA GLY A 408 12.34 13.04 -12.11
C GLY A 408 12.52 12.39 -10.74
N LEU A 409 11.43 12.03 -10.05
CA LEU A 409 11.49 11.38 -8.73
C LEU A 409 11.22 9.88 -8.80
N SER A 410 11.96 9.13 -7.99
CA SER A 410 11.74 7.70 -7.79
C SER A 410 10.39 7.44 -7.15
N THR A 411 9.60 6.57 -7.78
CA THR A 411 8.21 6.28 -7.42
C THR A 411 8.02 4.77 -7.35
N LEU A 412 7.58 4.28 -6.19
CA LEU A 412 7.00 2.95 -6.03
C LEU A 412 5.48 3.09 -6.16
N PHE A 413 4.87 2.31 -7.04
CA PHE A 413 3.44 2.39 -7.32
C PHE A 413 2.83 1.01 -7.54
N VAL A 414 1.50 0.95 -7.35
CA VAL A 414 0.67 -0.21 -7.66
C VAL A 414 -0.53 0.24 -8.48
N LEU A 415 -0.81 -0.52 -9.54
CA LEU A 415 -1.99 -0.34 -10.36
C LEU A 415 -3.18 -1.15 -9.84
N ASP A 416 -4.37 -0.83 -10.31
CA ASP A 416 -5.64 -1.50 -9.98
C ASP A 416 -5.67 -2.98 -10.39
N ASP A 417 -4.88 -3.37 -11.40
CA ASP A 417 -4.66 -4.76 -11.81
C ASP A 417 -3.64 -5.53 -10.93
N GLY A 418 -3.08 -4.88 -9.90
CA GLY A 418 -2.08 -5.46 -9.00
C GLY A 418 -0.63 -5.40 -9.51
N THR A 419 -0.38 -4.80 -10.68
CA THR A 419 0.97 -4.56 -11.19
C THR A 419 1.73 -3.67 -10.22
N VAL A 420 2.88 -4.16 -9.75
CA VAL A 420 3.80 -3.41 -8.89
C VAL A 420 4.96 -2.87 -9.73
N GLY A 421 5.22 -1.57 -9.62
CA GLY A 421 6.28 -0.92 -10.38
C GLY A 421 7.13 0.02 -9.54
N MET A 422 8.39 0.16 -9.91
CA MET A 422 9.28 1.17 -9.37
C MET A 422 10.06 1.83 -10.51
N LYS A 423 9.96 3.15 -10.65
CA LYS A 423 10.61 3.90 -11.73
C LYS A 423 10.85 5.37 -11.38
N THR A 424 11.62 6.06 -12.20
CA THR A 424 11.69 7.52 -12.22
C THR A 424 10.45 8.03 -12.94
N TRP A 425 9.62 8.81 -12.24
CA TRP A 425 8.37 9.32 -12.79
C TRP A 425 8.63 10.33 -13.90
N THR A 426 7.81 10.29 -14.95
CA THR A 426 7.82 11.26 -16.05
C THR A 426 6.45 11.91 -16.20
N GLU A 427 6.36 13.03 -16.92
CA GLU A 427 5.06 13.66 -17.18
C GLU A 427 4.10 12.75 -17.95
N ALA A 428 4.63 11.91 -18.87
CA ALA A 428 3.84 10.95 -19.62
C ALA A 428 3.19 9.88 -18.73
N ASP A 429 3.83 9.56 -17.59
CA ASP A 429 3.31 8.58 -16.63
C ASP A 429 2.03 9.06 -15.93
N ASN A 430 1.70 10.36 -16.01
CA ASN A 430 0.42 10.87 -15.50
C ASN A 430 -0.80 10.21 -16.18
N ALA A 431 -0.61 9.59 -17.35
CA ALA A 431 -1.63 8.74 -17.98
C ALA A 431 -2.01 7.51 -17.15
N LEU A 432 -1.15 7.07 -16.21
CA LEU A 432 -1.41 5.96 -15.29
C LEU A 432 -2.23 6.37 -14.07
N LEU A 433 -2.39 7.67 -13.77
CA LEU A 433 -3.11 8.15 -12.58
C LEU A 433 -4.51 7.53 -12.39
N PRO A 434 -5.31 7.27 -13.45
CA PRO A 434 -6.59 6.58 -13.28
C PRO A 434 -6.48 5.16 -12.74
N GLN A 435 -5.39 4.46 -13.05
CA GLN A 435 -5.15 3.06 -12.67
C GLN A 435 -4.36 2.95 -11.37
N ILE A 436 -3.76 4.03 -10.86
CA ILE A 436 -2.95 3.96 -9.64
C ILE A 436 -3.85 3.69 -8.43
N ARG A 437 -3.61 2.59 -7.72
CA ARG A 437 -4.16 2.33 -6.39
C ARG A 437 -3.37 3.08 -5.32
N PHE A 438 -2.04 3.04 -5.37
CA PHE A 438 -1.19 3.93 -4.59
C PHE A 438 0.13 4.20 -5.30
N ALA A 439 0.75 5.31 -4.92
CA ALA A 439 2.10 5.67 -5.35
C ALA A 439 2.77 6.47 -4.25
N ARG A 440 4.08 6.31 -4.10
CA ARG A 440 4.88 7.08 -3.15
C ARG A 440 6.24 7.39 -3.74
N GLN A 441 6.57 8.67 -3.77
CA GLN A 441 7.87 9.15 -4.25
C GLN A 441 8.87 9.31 -3.11
N ASN A 442 10.15 9.05 -3.33
CA ASN A 442 11.21 9.45 -2.40
C ASN A 442 12.48 9.83 -3.16
N GLY A 443 12.65 11.14 -3.38
CA GLY A 443 13.87 11.70 -3.95
C GLY A 443 14.20 11.17 -5.34
N VAL A 444 15.48 11.25 -5.68
CA VAL A 444 16.04 10.75 -6.95
C VAL A 444 16.52 9.31 -6.79
N PRO A 445 16.68 8.58 -7.91
CA PRO A 445 17.07 7.17 -7.86
C PRO A 445 18.45 6.92 -7.30
N ILE A 446 18.56 5.78 -6.63
CA ILE A 446 19.83 5.14 -6.28
C ILE A 446 20.29 4.28 -7.45
N ILE A 447 19.39 3.46 -8.00
CA ILE A 447 19.58 2.67 -9.22
C ILE A 447 18.43 3.00 -10.17
N GLU A 448 18.76 3.23 -11.44
CA GLU A 448 17.80 3.37 -12.54
C GLU A 448 17.94 2.20 -13.51
N ARG A 449 16.84 1.83 -14.15
CA ARG A 449 16.87 0.87 -15.24
C ARG A 449 17.34 1.59 -16.50
N ASP A 450 18.45 1.14 -17.07
CA ASP A 450 18.92 1.61 -18.37
C ASP A 450 17.92 1.16 -19.46
N PRO A 451 17.28 2.08 -20.20
CA PRO A 451 16.32 1.72 -21.23
C PRO A 451 16.94 0.94 -22.40
N ALA A 452 18.25 1.07 -22.66
CA ALA A 452 18.91 0.40 -23.77
C ALA A 452 19.28 -1.05 -23.43
N THR A 453 19.78 -1.30 -22.23
CA THR A 453 20.27 -2.63 -21.82
C THR A 453 19.30 -3.39 -20.90
N GLY A 454 18.36 -2.68 -20.28
CA GLY A 454 17.46 -3.22 -19.27
C GLY A 454 18.12 -3.46 -17.90
N ASN A 455 19.41 -3.19 -17.76
CA ASN A 455 20.18 -3.39 -16.53
C ASN A 455 20.03 -2.21 -15.56
N GLY A 456 20.21 -2.49 -14.26
CA GLY A 456 20.31 -1.45 -13.24
C GLY A 456 21.65 -0.70 -13.31
N VAL A 457 21.59 0.62 -13.46
CA VAL A 457 22.74 1.53 -13.44
C VAL A 457 22.61 2.54 -12.30
N VAL A 458 23.73 3.08 -11.80
CA VAL A 458 23.71 4.05 -10.70
C VAL A 458 23.03 5.34 -11.14
N GLY A 459 22.12 5.86 -10.30
CA GLY A 459 21.43 7.11 -10.56
C GLY A 459 22.42 8.29 -10.70
N PRO A 460 22.18 9.23 -11.63
CA PRO A 460 23.17 10.25 -12.02
C PRO A 460 23.52 11.24 -10.88
N LEU A 461 22.65 11.36 -9.89
CA LEU A 461 22.80 12.28 -8.76
C LEU A 461 23.36 11.62 -7.49
N VAL A 462 23.67 10.31 -7.50
CA VAL A 462 24.18 9.57 -6.33
C VAL A 462 25.46 10.19 -5.75
N ARG A 463 26.30 10.79 -6.59
CA ARG A 463 27.54 11.45 -6.16
C ARG A 463 27.35 12.88 -5.66
N GLN A 464 26.19 13.47 -5.90
CA GLN A 464 25.93 14.89 -5.71
C GLN A 464 25.05 15.09 -4.47
N TRP A 465 25.66 15.39 -3.32
CA TRP A 465 24.92 15.57 -2.05
C TRP A 465 23.75 16.54 -2.18
N GLY A 466 24.03 17.79 -2.56
CA GLY A 466 23.00 18.83 -2.65
C GLY A 466 21.95 18.53 -3.73
N ALA A 467 22.39 18.32 -4.97
CA ALA A 467 21.48 18.12 -6.11
C ALA A 467 20.69 16.81 -6.03
N GLY A 468 21.23 15.76 -5.41
CA GLY A 468 20.49 14.53 -5.14
C GLY A 468 19.57 14.60 -3.93
N ASN A 469 19.51 15.76 -3.26
CA ASN A 469 18.73 15.98 -2.03
C ASN A 469 18.99 14.91 -0.96
N TRP A 470 20.22 14.40 -0.90
CA TRP A 470 20.59 13.32 0.01
C TRP A 470 20.61 13.86 1.44
N SER A 471 19.64 13.48 2.27
CA SER A 471 19.63 13.90 3.67
C SER A 471 20.79 13.26 4.44
N GLY A 472 21.29 13.98 5.45
CA GLY A 472 22.29 13.49 6.41
C GLY A 472 21.69 13.25 7.80
N SER A 473 22.54 12.90 8.76
CA SER A 473 22.22 12.76 10.18
C SER A 473 21.73 14.09 10.79
N ALA A 474 21.30 14.07 12.05
CA ALA A 474 20.97 15.29 12.79
C ALA A 474 22.16 16.26 12.91
N ASN A 475 23.40 15.76 12.83
CA ASN A 475 24.63 16.54 12.82
C ASN A 475 25.06 16.94 11.38
N ALA A 476 24.19 16.71 10.40
CA ALA A 476 24.45 16.89 8.98
C ALA A 476 25.58 16.01 8.41
N ASP A 477 25.82 14.82 8.98
CA ASP A 477 26.73 13.84 8.36
C ASP A 477 26.03 13.09 7.24
N LEU A 478 26.60 13.04 6.04
CA LEU A 478 26.01 12.28 4.93
C LEU A 478 25.90 10.78 5.25
N ARG A 479 26.86 10.26 6.02
CA ARG A 479 26.88 8.86 6.46
C ARG A 479 25.98 8.70 7.68
N THR A 480 24.95 7.88 7.57
CA THR A 480 23.91 7.71 8.61
C THR A 480 23.19 6.37 8.45
N LEU A 481 22.37 5.98 9.42
CA LEU A 481 21.44 4.86 9.29
C LEU A 481 20.47 5.12 8.14
N ARG A 482 20.30 4.19 7.21
CA ARG A 482 19.42 4.36 6.03
C ARG A 482 18.56 3.14 5.78
N ALA A 483 17.40 3.36 5.16
CA ALA A 483 16.62 2.32 4.50
C ALA A 483 16.50 2.60 3.00
N GLY A 484 16.30 1.55 2.21
CA GLY A 484 16.03 1.63 0.78
C GLY A 484 15.13 0.49 0.32
N ALA A 485 14.53 0.66 -0.85
CA ALA A 485 13.78 -0.39 -1.52
C ALA A 485 14.32 -0.57 -2.94
N CYS A 486 14.40 -1.82 -3.41
CA CYS A 486 14.75 -2.12 -4.79
C CYS A 486 13.79 -3.13 -5.41
N MET A 487 13.59 -3.02 -6.71
CA MET A 487 12.94 -4.06 -7.51
C MET A 487 14.02 -4.89 -8.19
N LYS A 488 13.82 -6.20 -8.22
CA LYS A 488 14.65 -7.16 -8.95
C LYS A 488 13.78 -8.13 -9.72
N THR A 489 14.10 -8.30 -10.99
CA THR A 489 13.52 -9.34 -11.84
C THR A 489 14.52 -10.46 -11.98
N ALA A 490 14.14 -11.67 -11.58
CA ALA A 490 15.00 -12.84 -11.67
C ALA A 490 14.18 -14.07 -12.10
N ALA A 491 14.65 -14.75 -13.15
CA ALA A 491 13.96 -15.90 -13.75
C ALA A 491 12.46 -15.64 -14.05
N GLY A 492 12.12 -14.44 -14.51
CA GLY A 492 10.75 -14.04 -14.82
C GLY A 492 9.87 -13.70 -13.60
N ARG A 493 10.42 -13.75 -12.38
CA ARG A 493 9.74 -13.33 -11.14
C ARG A 493 10.21 -11.96 -10.68
N GLN A 494 9.29 -11.19 -10.11
CA GLN A 494 9.61 -9.91 -9.48
C GLN A 494 9.77 -10.07 -7.98
N PHE A 495 10.81 -9.44 -7.45
CA PHE A 495 11.09 -9.35 -6.04
C PHE A 495 11.16 -7.89 -5.62
N LEU A 496 10.47 -7.56 -4.53
CA LEU A 496 10.71 -6.32 -3.79
C LEU A 496 11.74 -6.61 -2.71
N ILE A 497 12.79 -5.81 -2.63
CA ILE A 497 13.86 -5.96 -1.65
C ILE A 497 13.91 -4.72 -0.76
N TYR A 498 13.66 -4.89 0.53
CA TYR A 498 13.93 -3.88 1.55
C TYR A 498 15.38 -4.00 2.01
N GLY A 499 16.11 -2.88 2.07
CA GLY A 499 17.48 -2.83 2.56
C GLY A 499 17.61 -1.91 3.77
N TRP A 500 18.20 -2.42 4.85
CA TRP A 500 18.57 -1.69 6.05
C TRP A 500 20.08 -1.57 6.14
N PHE A 501 20.58 -0.34 6.26
CA PHE A 501 22.00 -0.01 6.26
C PHE A 501 22.34 0.61 7.61
N SER A 502 23.09 -0.12 8.44
CA SER A 502 23.49 0.33 9.78
C SER A 502 24.17 1.70 9.76
N THR A 503 24.98 1.95 8.73
CA THR A 503 25.47 3.28 8.39
C THR A 503 25.96 3.31 6.94
N ALA A 504 25.46 4.25 6.13
CA ALA A 504 25.80 4.31 4.70
C ALA A 504 25.68 5.73 4.14
N THR A 505 26.45 6.02 3.09
CA THR A 505 26.14 7.08 2.12
C THR A 505 25.29 6.52 0.97
N PRO A 506 24.71 7.37 0.09
CA PRO A 506 24.04 6.89 -1.12
C PRO A 506 24.96 6.06 -2.04
N SER A 507 26.28 6.29 -1.99
CA SER A 507 27.27 5.52 -2.76
C SER A 507 27.36 4.07 -2.28
N ALA A 508 27.40 3.83 -0.96
CA ALA A 508 27.36 2.47 -0.41
C ALA A 508 26.04 1.76 -0.78
N MET A 509 24.90 2.45 -0.66
CA MET A 509 23.60 1.89 -1.06
C MET A 509 23.57 1.47 -2.54
N ALA A 510 24.07 2.34 -3.43
CA ALA A 510 24.13 2.04 -4.86
C ALA A 510 24.99 0.81 -5.15
N ARG A 511 26.18 0.70 -4.55
CA ARG A 511 27.05 -0.47 -4.74
C ARG A 511 26.41 -1.74 -4.22
N THR A 512 25.77 -1.69 -3.04
CA THR A 512 25.03 -2.84 -2.52
C THR A 512 23.92 -3.28 -3.47
N PHE A 513 23.06 -2.35 -3.93
CA PHE A 513 21.97 -2.72 -4.84
C PHE A 513 22.45 -3.19 -6.22
N GLN A 514 23.57 -2.66 -6.72
CA GLN A 514 24.25 -3.23 -7.90
C GLN A 514 24.72 -4.66 -7.64
N ALA A 515 25.36 -4.93 -6.50
CA ALA A 515 25.84 -6.27 -6.15
C ALA A 515 24.69 -7.28 -6.08
N TYR A 516 23.51 -6.87 -5.62
CA TYR A 516 22.31 -7.72 -5.63
C TYR A 516 21.58 -7.77 -6.97
N GLY A 517 22.01 -7.02 -7.98
CA GLY A 517 21.38 -7.01 -9.31
C GLY A 517 19.97 -6.41 -9.32
N CYS A 518 19.76 -5.32 -8.58
CA CYS A 518 18.49 -4.59 -8.63
C CYS A 518 18.30 -3.90 -9.99
N ASP A 519 17.08 -3.92 -10.52
CA ASP A 519 16.69 -3.22 -11.75
C ASP A 519 16.49 -1.72 -11.49
N TYR A 520 15.96 -1.39 -10.33
CA TYR A 520 15.70 -0.02 -9.87
C TYR A 520 15.76 0.02 -8.34
N ALA A 521 16.23 1.12 -7.77
CA ALA A 521 16.28 1.30 -6.32
C ALA A 521 16.05 2.75 -5.91
N MET A 522 15.35 2.93 -4.80
CA MET A 522 15.05 4.23 -4.21
C MET A 522 15.38 4.27 -2.72
N LEU A 523 15.62 5.48 -2.23
CA LEU A 523 15.82 5.75 -0.81
C LEU A 523 14.48 5.71 -0.07
N LEU A 524 14.47 5.23 1.18
CA LEU A 524 13.35 5.36 2.11
C LEU A 524 13.75 6.31 3.25
N ASP A 525 12.91 6.42 4.29
CA ASP A 525 13.29 7.25 5.45
C ASP A 525 14.52 6.69 6.20
N MET A 526 15.10 7.51 7.08
CA MET A 526 16.46 7.29 7.61
C MET A 526 16.66 7.84 9.02
N ASN A 527 17.90 7.78 9.50
CA ASN A 527 18.44 8.38 10.72
C ASN A 527 18.01 7.77 12.06
N ALA A 528 16.91 7.03 12.13
CA ALA A 528 16.45 6.43 13.38
C ALA A 528 15.81 5.06 13.15
N ILE A 529 15.82 4.19 14.17
CA ILE A 529 15.30 2.82 14.08
C ILE A 529 13.80 2.82 13.78
N GLU A 530 13.07 3.77 14.35
CA GLU A 530 11.65 4.02 14.08
C GLU A 530 11.39 4.58 12.67
N HIS A 531 12.39 5.10 11.97
CA HIS A 531 12.26 5.60 10.59
C HIS A 531 12.73 4.56 9.57
N THR A 532 13.52 3.59 10.01
CA THR A 532 13.91 2.41 9.23
C THR A 532 13.22 1.15 9.76
N TYR A 533 12.02 1.27 10.35
CA TYR A 533 11.35 0.13 10.98
C TYR A 533 10.97 -0.90 9.92
N MET A 534 11.14 -2.17 10.24
CA MET A 534 10.68 -3.28 9.43
C MET A 534 10.31 -4.47 10.33
N ALA A 535 9.09 -4.98 10.15
CA ALA A 535 8.59 -6.15 10.84
C ALA A 535 7.95 -7.14 9.87
N LEU A 536 8.07 -8.42 10.22
CA LEU A 536 7.38 -9.56 9.63
C LEU A 536 6.33 -10.07 10.59
N TYR A 537 5.26 -10.60 10.04
CA TYR A 537 4.12 -11.10 10.81
C TYR A 537 3.87 -12.55 10.42
N THR A 538 3.84 -13.42 11.43
CA THR A 538 3.51 -14.84 11.25
C THR A 538 2.42 -15.25 12.23
N PRO A 539 1.54 -16.19 11.88
CA PRO A 539 0.53 -16.69 12.81
C PRO A 539 1.16 -17.32 14.06
N GLU A 540 0.62 -17.02 15.24
CA GLU A 540 0.96 -17.72 16.48
C GLU A 540 0.19 -19.04 16.63
N LYS A 541 0.81 -20.03 17.29
CA LYS A 541 0.19 -21.35 17.52
C LYS A 541 -1.08 -21.31 18.39
N GLY A 542 -1.27 -20.25 19.18
CA GLY A 542 -2.42 -20.05 20.07
C GLY A 542 -3.46 -19.07 19.52
N GLY A 543 -3.32 -18.62 18.27
CA GLY A 543 -4.00 -17.44 17.76
C GLY A 543 -3.23 -16.17 18.07
N GLY A 544 -3.33 -15.17 17.19
CA GLY A 544 -2.55 -13.93 17.24
C GLY A 544 -1.48 -13.81 16.13
N ILE A 545 -0.77 -12.68 16.15
CA ILE A 545 0.34 -12.37 15.24
C ILE A 545 1.64 -12.31 16.04
N ASP A 546 2.62 -13.11 15.62
CA ASP A 546 4.01 -13.02 16.08
C ASP A 546 4.72 -11.96 15.22
N ALA A 547 5.03 -10.81 15.84
CA ALA A 547 5.77 -9.72 15.23
C ALA A 547 7.28 -9.93 15.39
N ARG A 548 7.96 -10.11 14.27
CA ARG A 548 9.42 -10.31 14.21
C ARG A 548 10.07 -9.15 13.51
N HIS A 549 10.99 -8.47 14.17
CA HIS A 549 11.69 -7.32 13.58
C HIS A 549 12.98 -7.74 12.89
N LEU A 550 13.48 -6.89 12.00
CA LEU A 550 14.75 -7.13 11.31
C LEU A 550 15.95 -7.09 12.26
N VAL A 551 15.97 -6.09 13.15
CA VAL A 551 16.99 -5.94 14.20
C VAL A 551 16.33 -5.75 15.57
N ALA A 552 16.95 -6.26 16.62
CA ALA A 552 16.37 -6.30 17.97
C ALA A 552 15.90 -4.94 18.50
N GLY A 553 16.56 -3.85 18.11
CA GLY A 553 16.19 -2.51 18.56
C GLY A 553 14.79 -2.04 18.14
N MET A 554 14.26 -2.58 17.04
CA MET A 554 12.96 -2.20 16.47
C MET A 554 11.77 -2.69 17.29
N SER A 555 11.91 -3.79 18.04
CA SER A 555 10.84 -4.31 18.91
C SER A 555 10.45 -3.37 20.04
N ARG A 556 11.34 -2.42 20.38
CA ARG A 556 11.08 -1.37 21.37
C ARG A 556 10.18 -0.25 20.86
N ILE A 557 9.91 -0.23 19.56
CA ILE A 557 9.01 0.76 18.93
C ILE A 557 7.56 0.27 19.01
N ASP A 558 7.33 -1.04 19.07
CA ASP A 558 6.00 -1.59 19.28
C ASP A 558 5.50 -1.23 20.69
N GLU A 559 4.19 -1.02 20.80
CA GLU A 559 3.56 -0.71 22.08
C GLU A 559 3.25 -1.99 22.85
N LYS A 560 2.89 -1.84 24.13
CA LYS A 560 2.44 -2.95 24.96
C LYS A 560 1.11 -2.63 25.60
N SER A 561 0.18 -3.58 25.58
CA SER A 561 -1.04 -3.53 26.39
C SER A 561 -0.71 -3.64 27.88
N ARG A 562 -1.71 -3.39 28.74
CA ARG A 562 -1.57 -3.45 30.21
C ARG A 562 -1.17 -4.83 30.73
N ASP A 563 -1.58 -5.89 30.03
CA ASP A 563 -1.24 -7.29 30.32
C ASP A 563 0.12 -7.71 29.74
N GLY A 564 0.82 -6.80 29.06
CA GLY A 564 2.18 -7.00 28.56
C GLY A 564 2.28 -7.59 27.16
N HIS A 565 1.15 -7.89 26.50
CA HIS A 565 1.16 -8.31 25.09
C HIS A 565 1.68 -7.19 24.17
N VAL A 566 2.44 -7.59 23.14
CA VAL A 566 2.98 -6.67 22.14
C VAL A 566 1.86 -6.26 21.19
N ILE A 567 1.76 -4.95 20.94
CA ILE A 567 0.85 -4.37 19.97
C ILE A 567 1.70 -3.86 18.81
N PRO A 568 1.70 -4.56 17.66
CA PRO A 568 2.61 -4.22 16.57
C PRO A 568 2.29 -2.85 15.96
N ARG A 569 3.33 -2.06 15.72
CA ARG A 569 3.21 -0.77 15.03
C ARG A 569 2.54 -0.92 13.66
N PHE A 570 1.75 0.09 13.26
CA PHE A 570 0.98 0.16 12.01
C PHE A 570 -0.19 -0.83 11.87
N ILE A 571 -0.22 -1.89 12.67
CA ILE A 571 -1.33 -2.85 12.70
C ILE A 571 -2.22 -2.58 13.88
N GLY A 572 -1.65 -2.55 15.08
CA GLY A 572 -2.39 -2.52 16.33
C GLY A 572 -2.83 -1.13 16.78
N PHE A 573 -2.24 -0.08 16.22
CA PHE A 573 -2.56 1.31 16.55
C PHE A 573 -2.16 2.29 15.43
N PRO A 574 -2.82 3.46 15.36
CA PRO A 574 -2.44 4.59 14.50
C PRO A 574 -1.04 5.14 14.80
N ASP A 575 -0.17 5.15 13.80
CA ASP A 575 1.14 5.78 13.85
C ASP A 575 1.13 7.17 13.20
N ASN A 576 2.12 8.01 13.51
CA ASN A 576 2.25 9.31 12.86
C ASN A 576 3.01 9.25 11.52
N ARG A 577 3.69 8.15 11.18
CA ARG A 577 4.45 7.95 9.94
C ARG A 577 3.68 7.15 8.90
N ASP A 578 4.00 7.42 7.64
CA ASP A 578 3.61 6.61 6.50
C ASP A 578 4.42 5.32 6.43
N PHE A 579 3.83 4.29 5.81
CA PHE A 579 4.43 2.97 5.72
C PHE A 579 3.90 2.20 4.51
N PHE A 580 4.71 1.23 4.08
CA PHE A 580 4.30 0.20 3.15
C PHE A 580 3.97 -1.08 3.91
N TYR A 581 3.06 -1.87 3.36
CA TYR A 581 2.68 -3.15 3.93
C TYR A 581 2.47 -4.22 2.87
N LEU A 582 2.83 -5.45 3.21
CA LEU A 582 2.71 -6.61 2.32
C LEU A 582 1.59 -7.50 2.84
N MET A 583 0.69 -7.90 1.95
CA MET A 583 -0.41 -8.80 2.23
C MET A 583 -0.21 -10.08 1.44
N ARG A 584 -0.40 -11.24 2.07
CA ARG A 584 -0.47 -12.53 1.38
C ARG A 584 -1.57 -12.48 0.33
N LYS A 585 -1.31 -12.89 -0.91
CA LYS A 585 -2.36 -13.09 -1.92
C LYS A 585 -3.28 -14.21 -1.48
N GLU A 586 -4.59 -14.00 -1.61
CA GLU A 586 -5.55 -15.10 -1.48
C GLU A 586 -5.50 -15.96 -2.75
N PRO A 587 -5.69 -17.29 -2.65
CA PRO A 587 -5.92 -18.11 -3.82
C PRO A 587 -7.12 -17.53 -4.58
N LEU A 588 -6.98 -17.34 -5.90
CA LEU A 588 -8.14 -17.02 -6.73
C LEU A 588 -9.19 -18.14 -6.51
N PRO A 589 -10.47 -17.79 -6.27
CA PRO A 589 -11.51 -18.76 -5.98
C PRO A 589 -11.75 -19.78 -7.09
#